data_AF-A0A0H2SU15-F1
#
_entry.id   AF-A0A0H2SU15-F1
#
_cell.length_a   1.000
_cell.length_b   1.000
_cell.length_c   1.000
_cell.angle_alpha   90.00
_cell.angle_beta   90.00
_cell.angle_gamma   90.00
#
_symmetry.space_group_name_H-M   'P 1'
#
loop_
_entity.id
_entity.type
_entity.pdbx_description
1 polymer ?
#
loop_
_entity_poly.entity_id
_entity_poly.type
_entity_poly.pdbx_seq_one_letter_code
_entity_poly.pdbx_strand_id
1 'polypeptide(L)'
;MKILKYFNELSGEKARSYFRKFIKAWNRGRLSHPYYSSSGGTTHAPASSNTAYKWSFAAKGTITRAERETIESVRSSATHPNDEGEFVAGPTLSTTGAPGSSSRTPRGPTLPRPGDLTLAQESAETARLAELSANRKRARAEEKERMDEMLGPKPIGREGQLEKKRARRENDRATRDQKDDAIGDWDEGVLMGSGDADSFQARIAQRDAARKRAEEKKGINREERSTAIRERQDAMREKDKATMEMLKKMAKDRFG
;
A
#
# COMPACT_ATOMS: atom_id res chain seq x y z
N MET A 1 26.21 0.96 39.64
CA MET A 1 25.53 0.14 38.62
C MET A 1 25.24 1.04 37.42
N LYS A 2 25.92 0.87 36.27
CA LYS A 2 25.71 1.73 35.10
C LYS A 2 24.33 1.41 34.50
N ILE A 3 23.40 2.36 34.54
CA ILE A 3 22.11 2.26 33.85
C ILE A 3 22.41 2.54 32.37
N LEU A 4 22.37 1.48 31.55
CA LEU A 4 22.48 1.61 30.09
C LEU A 4 21.25 2.38 29.61
N LYS A 5 21.49 3.52 28.95
CA LYS A 5 20.46 4.54 28.67
C LYS A 5 19.68 4.22 27.40
N TYR A 6 20.27 3.47 26.47
CA TYR A 6 19.71 3.25 25.13
C TYR A 6 19.34 1.79 24.88
N PHE A 7 18.27 1.57 24.12
CA PHE A 7 17.78 0.22 23.80
C PHE A 7 18.82 -0.61 23.02
N ASN A 8 19.58 0.03 22.13
CA ASN A 8 20.57 -0.64 21.27
C ASN A 8 21.82 -1.14 22.02
N GLU A 9 22.09 -0.60 23.21
CA GLU A 9 23.21 -1.04 24.06
C GLU A 9 22.84 -2.24 24.93
N LEU A 10 21.58 -2.66 24.87
CA LEU A 10 21.02 -3.63 25.77
C LEU A 10 21.02 -5.03 25.16
N SER A 11 21.59 -6.00 25.87
CA SER A 11 21.50 -7.40 25.45
C SER A 11 20.04 -7.86 25.42
N GLY A 12 19.68 -8.73 24.46
CA GLY A 12 18.30 -9.18 24.27
C GLY A 12 17.65 -9.74 25.54
N GLU A 13 18.42 -10.40 26.40
CA GLU A 13 17.93 -10.92 27.68
C GLU A 13 17.55 -9.80 28.66
N LYS A 14 18.38 -8.76 28.77
CA LYS A 14 18.08 -7.59 29.59
C LYS A 14 16.89 -6.81 29.02
N ALA A 15 16.78 -6.68 27.70
CA ALA A 15 15.65 -6.01 27.04
C ALA A 15 14.32 -6.71 27.36
N ARG A 16 14.28 -8.04 27.24
CA ARG A 16 13.13 -8.86 27.65
C ARG A 16 12.79 -8.68 29.13
N SER A 17 13.81 -8.61 30.01
CA SER A 17 13.59 -8.41 31.44
C SER A 17 12.97 -7.05 31.79
N TYR A 18 13.41 -5.96 31.17
CA TYR A 18 12.81 -4.63 31.37
C TYR A 18 11.43 -4.54 30.74
N PHE A 19 11.20 -5.17 29.59
CA PHE A 19 9.88 -5.23 28.97
C PHE A 19 8.86 -5.93 29.88
N ARG A 20 9.23 -7.06 30.51
CA ARG A 20 8.36 -7.73 31.50
C ARG A 20 8.03 -6.81 32.69
N LYS A 21 8.99 -6.03 33.18
CA LYS A 21 8.76 -5.04 34.25
C LYS A 21 7.85 -3.90 33.79
N PHE A 22 8.03 -3.42 32.56
CA PHE A 22 7.17 -2.41 31.94
C PHE A 22 5.73 -2.91 31.84
N ILE A 23 5.49 -4.09 31.27
CA ILE A 23 4.14 -4.68 31.17
C ILE A 23 3.51 -4.84 32.56
N LYS A 24 4.29 -5.25 33.57
CA LYS A 24 3.80 -5.36 34.94
C LYS A 24 3.39 -4.01 35.54
N ALA A 25 4.11 -2.93 35.23
CA ALA A 25 3.75 -1.57 35.66
C ALA A 25 2.56 -1.01 34.87
N TRP A 26 2.53 -1.28 33.56
CA TRP A 26 1.44 -0.93 32.65
C TRP A 26 0.12 -1.53 33.11
N ASN A 27 0.10 -2.85 33.34
CA ASN A 27 -1.09 -3.58 33.79
C ASN A 27 -1.57 -3.14 35.17
N ARG A 28 -0.69 -2.51 35.97
CA ARG A 28 -1.03 -1.99 37.30
C ARG A 28 -1.46 -0.53 37.31
N GLY A 29 -1.51 0.14 36.15
CA GLY A 29 -1.83 1.57 36.09
C GLY A 29 -0.75 2.46 36.72
N ARG A 30 0.45 1.95 36.98
CA ARG A 30 1.51 2.66 37.72
C ARG A 30 2.47 3.43 36.81
N LEU A 31 2.21 3.44 35.52
CA LEU A 31 2.95 4.27 34.59
C LEU A 31 2.45 5.74 34.69
N SER A 32 3.25 6.71 34.27
CA SER A 32 2.82 8.12 34.39
C SER A 32 1.57 8.39 33.54
N HIS A 33 0.71 9.29 34.03
CA HIS A 33 -0.55 9.67 33.38
C HIS A 33 -0.48 9.94 31.86
N PRO A 34 0.58 10.56 31.29
CA PRO A 34 0.67 10.73 29.83
C PRO A 34 0.69 9.42 29.02
N TYR A 35 1.04 8.29 29.62
CA TYR A 35 0.99 7.00 28.93
C TYR A 35 -0.43 6.40 28.84
N TYR A 36 -1.39 6.95 29.60
CA TYR A 36 -2.77 6.49 29.63
C TYR A 36 -3.78 7.49 29.05
N SER A 37 -3.39 8.76 28.86
CA SER A 37 -4.28 9.77 28.29
C SER A 37 -4.29 9.72 26.75
N SER A 38 -5.49 9.74 26.17
CA SER A 38 -5.72 9.86 24.73
C SER A 38 -5.53 11.29 24.20
N SER A 39 -5.38 12.30 25.06
CA SER A 39 -5.35 13.73 24.65
C SER A 39 -3.94 14.31 24.52
N GLY A 40 -2.90 13.49 24.61
CA GLY A 40 -1.51 13.92 24.45
C GLY A 40 -0.84 13.02 23.45
N GLY A 41 -1.02 13.30 22.16
CA GLY A 41 -0.37 12.56 21.08
C GLY A 41 1.10 12.37 21.40
N THR A 42 1.54 11.12 21.55
CA THR A 42 2.94 10.71 21.49
C THR A 42 3.88 11.72 22.19
N THR A 43 3.73 11.94 23.51
CA THR A 43 4.89 12.35 24.33
C THR A 43 5.83 11.15 24.54
N HIS A 44 6.01 10.33 23.51
CA HIS A 44 7.20 9.51 23.43
C HIS A 44 8.31 10.51 23.12
N ALA A 45 9.31 10.56 24.00
CA ALA A 45 10.59 11.18 23.69
C ALA A 45 10.92 10.89 22.21
N PRO A 46 11.36 11.89 21.43
CA PRO A 46 11.47 11.75 19.99
C PRO A 46 12.24 10.48 19.67
N ALA A 47 11.90 9.74 18.61
CA ALA A 47 12.53 8.44 18.34
C ALA A 47 14.07 8.49 18.34
N SER A 48 14.63 9.68 18.05
CA SER A 48 16.05 10.04 18.17
C SER A 48 16.63 10.04 19.60
N SER A 49 15.82 10.03 20.64
CA SER A 49 16.22 9.93 22.06
C SER A 49 16.36 8.49 22.53
N ASN A 50 15.72 7.53 21.84
CA ASN A 50 15.76 6.11 22.23
C ASN A 50 17.00 5.40 21.70
N THR A 51 17.72 6.01 20.77
CA THR A 51 18.94 5.47 20.17
C THR A 51 20.11 6.41 20.44
N ALA A 52 21.29 5.84 20.68
CA ALA A 52 22.53 6.61 20.79
C ALA A 52 22.97 7.21 19.43
N TYR A 53 22.37 6.73 18.34
CA TYR A 53 22.71 7.15 16.99
C TYR A 53 22.10 8.52 16.68
N LYS A 54 22.92 9.56 16.82
CA LYS A 54 22.58 10.90 16.37
C LYS A 54 22.85 10.97 14.87
N TRP A 55 21.80 11.20 14.08
CA TRP A 55 21.95 11.43 12.64
C TRP A 55 22.88 12.64 12.44
N SER A 56 23.79 12.56 11.47
CA SER A 56 24.81 13.59 11.22
C SER A 56 24.22 14.99 11.02
N PHE A 57 23.00 15.09 10.49
CA PHE A 57 22.23 16.33 10.35
C PHE A 57 21.85 16.97 11.69
N ALA A 58 21.54 16.17 12.71
CA ALA A 58 21.23 16.64 14.06
C ALA A 58 22.49 16.90 14.90
N ALA A 59 23.62 16.27 14.56
CA ALA A 59 24.89 16.43 15.27
C ALA A 59 25.64 17.71 14.87
N LYS A 60 25.46 18.19 13.63
CA LYS A 60 26.21 19.33 13.10
C LYS A 60 25.59 20.71 13.40
N GLY A 61 24.41 20.77 14.02
CA GLY A 61 23.78 22.05 14.41
C GLY A 61 23.42 22.97 13.22
N THR A 62 23.50 22.46 11.99
CA THR A 62 23.30 23.22 10.75
C THR A 62 21.84 23.32 10.32
N ILE A 63 20.90 22.81 11.12
CA ILE A 63 19.47 22.98 10.84
C ILE A 63 19.08 24.38 11.30
N THR A 64 18.75 25.23 10.33
CA THR A 64 18.24 26.56 10.60
C THR A 64 16.89 26.49 11.31
N ARG A 65 16.53 27.53 12.07
CA ARG A 65 15.24 27.57 12.78
C ARG A 65 14.04 27.36 11.83
N ALA A 66 14.14 27.92 10.61
CA ALA A 66 13.13 27.77 9.57
C ALA A 66 12.98 26.32 9.10
N GLU A 67 14.08 25.59 8.87
CA GLU A 67 14.03 24.17 8.51
C GLU A 67 13.48 23.29 9.64
N ARG A 68 13.71 23.68 10.89
CA ARG A 68 13.11 22.98 12.03
C ARG A 68 11.59 23.18 12.06
N GLU A 69 11.13 24.40 11.80
CA GLU A 69 9.70 24.74 11.77
C GLU A 69 8.98 24.07 10.58
N THR A 70 9.63 23.91 9.43
CA THR A 70 9.05 23.16 8.28
C THR A 70 8.98 21.66 8.52
N ILE A 71 10.00 21.07 9.17
CA ILE A 71 9.96 19.65 9.55
C ILE A 71 8.85 19.41 10.60
N GLU A 72 8.65 20.35 11.51
CA GLU A 72 7.62 20.27 12.54
C GLU A 72 6.20 20.46 11.96
N SER A 73 6.03 21.35 10.98
CA SER A 73 4.74 21.55 10.29
C SER A 73 4.34 20.36 9.40
N VAL A 74 5.29 19.75 8.70
CA VAL A 74 5.06 18.51 7.93
C VAL A 74 4.70 17.36 8.88
N ARG A 75 5.29 17.32 10.07
CA ARG A 75 4.97 16.30 11.07
C ARG A 75 3.59 16.50 11.69
N SER A 76 3.17 17.73 11.97
CA SER A 76 1.83 18.01 12.49
C SER A 76 0.75 17.71 11.43
N SER A 77 1.00 18.00 10.15
CA SER A 77 0.06 17.63 9.08
C SER A 77 -0.07 16.11 8.89
N ALA A 78 1.04 15.37 9.04
CA ALA A 78 1.03 13.92 8.92
C ALA A 78 0.36 13.19 10.11
N THR A 79 0.20 13.86 11.25
CA THR A 79 -0.36 13.27 12.47
C THR A 79 -1.84 13.58 12.69
N HIS A 80 -2.42 14.51 11.91
CA HIS A 80 -3.84 14.86 11.94
C HIS A 80 -4.45 14.84 10.53
N PRO A 81 -4.89 13.68 10.01
CA PRO A 81 -5.51 13.59 8.69
C PRO A 81 -6.97 14.09 8.63
N ASN A 82 -7.52 14.64 9.72
CA ASN A 82 -8.95 15.01 9.84
C ASN A 82 -9.16 16.47 10.28
N ASP A 83 -8.28 17.41 9.90
CA ASP A 83 -8.57 18.84 10.04
C ASP A 83 -8.94 19.37 8.65
N GLU A 84 -10.24 19.62 8.46
CA GLU A 84 -10.88 20.16 7.26
C GLU A 84 -10.41 21.62 7.06
N GLY A 85 -9.19 21.77 6.50
CA GLY A 85 -8.57 23.06 6.19
C GLY A 85 -8.91 23.56 4.79
N GLU A 86 -9.97 24.36 4.72
CA GLU A 86 -10.27 25.45 3.78
C GLU A 86 -9.28 25.67 2.62
N PHE A 87 -9.67 25.21 1.43
CA PHE A 87 -8.97 25.45 0.17
C PHE A 87 -9.10 26.94 -0.21
N VAL A 88 -8.03 27.71 0.00
CA VAL A 88 -7.90 29.09 -0.51
C VAL A 88 -7.78 29.02 -2.03
N ALA A 89 -8.92 29.18 -2.71
CA ALA A 89 -9.00 29.29 -4.15
C ALA A 89 -8.33 30.60 -4.63
N GLY A 90 -7.33 30.47 -5.49
CA GLY A 90 -6.75 31.58 -6.26
C GLY A 90 -7.78 32.23 -7.22
N PRO A 91 -7.46 33.41 -7.76
CA PRO A 91 -8.44 34.34 -8.31
C PRO A 91 -9.10 33.82 -9.59
N THR A 92 -10.43 33.85 -9.57
CA THR A 92 -11.32 33.49 -10.67
C THR A 92 -11.16 34.47 -11.84
N LEU A 93 -10.76 33.98 -13.01
CA LEU A 93 -10.86 34.72 -14.26
C LEU A 93 -12.33 34.74 -14.72
N SER A 94 -12.88 35.95 -14.77
CA SER A 94 -14.19 36.29 -15.31
C SER A 94 -14.36 35.82 -16.75
N THR A 95 -15.41 35.04 -17.02
CA THR A 95 -15.89 34.80 -18.39
C THR A 95 -17.23 35.52 -18.58
N THR A 96 -17.23 36.50 -19.46
CA THR A 96 -18.37 37.35 -19.84
C THR A 96 -19.00 36.87 -21.15
N GLY A 97 -20.34 36.80 -21.17
CA GLY A 97 -21.21 36.79 -22.37
C GLY A 97 -21.57 35.40 -22.90
N ALA A 98 -22.79 35.06 -23.30
CA ALA A 98 -24.08 35.75 -23.42
C ALA A 98 -25.18 34.65 -23.57
N PRO A 99 -26.47 34.94 -23.34
CA PRO A 99 -27.54 33.96 -23.43
C PRO A 99 -28.17 33.93 -24.83
N GLY A 100 -28.52 32.72 -25.30
CA GLY A 100 -29.50 32.53 -26.37
C GLY A 100 -28.99 31.78 -27.60
N SER A 101 -29.44 30.54 -27.77
CA SER A 101 -29.98 30.06 -29.05
C SER A 101 -30.65 28.70 -28.86
N SER A 102 -31.97 28.70 -28.93
CA SER A 102 -32.79 27.50 -29.10
C SER A 102 -32.49 26.88 -30.48
N SER A 103 -31.51 25.97 -30.54
CA SER A 103 -31.22 25.18 -31.73
C SER A 103 -31.70 23.75 -31.54
N ARG A 104 -32.68 23.38 -32.37
CA ARG A 104 -33.33 22.07 -32.47
C ARG A 104 -32.27 20.98 -32.67
N THR A 105 -32.13 20.05 -31.72
CA THR A 105 -31.30 18.85 -31.91
C THR A 105 -31.91 17.94 -32.97
N PRO A 106 -31.18 17.55 -34.03
CA PRO A 106 -31.70 16.60 -35.02
C PRO A 106 -31.78 15.20 -34.42
N ARG A 107 -32.96 14.56 -34.53
CA ARG A 107 -33.18 13.15 -34.22
C ARG A 107 -32.65 12.31 -35.38
N GLY A 108 -31.42 11.83 -35.24
CA GLY A 108 -30.76 10.83 -36.08
C GLY A 108 -29.54 10.28 -35.32
N PRO A 109 -28.88 9.18 -35.76
CA PRO A 109 -27.63 8.74 -35.13
C PRO A 109 -26.63 9.90 -35.21
N THR A 110 -26.40 10.53 -34.07
CA THR A 110 -25.53 11.70 -33.96
C THR A 110 -24.10 11.26 -34.19
N LEU A 111 -23.32 12.05 -34.94
CA LEU A 111 -21.88 11.84 -35.00
C LEU A 111 -21.33 11.78 -33.57
N PRO A 112 -20.43 10.82 -33.27
CA PRO A 112 -19.88 10.66 -31.93
C PRO A 112 -19.24 11.98 -31.50
N ARG A 113 -19.57 12.42 -30.29
CA ARG A 113 -18.96 13.61 -29.71
C ARG A 113 -17.46 13.35 -29.55
N PRO A 114 -16.60 14.39 -29.50
CA PRO A 114 -15.18 14.20 -29.24
C PRO A 114 -14.92 13.41 -27.94
N GLY A 115 -15.76 13.57 -26.92
CA GLY A 115 -15.69 12.74 -25.70
C GLY A 115 -16.09 11.27 -25.90
N ASP A 116 -16.96 10.97 -26.87
CA ASP A 116 -17.33 9.59 -27.21
C ASP A 116 -16.19 8.92 -28.01
N LEU A 117 -15.46 9.69 -28.82
CA LEU A 117 -14.27 9.21 -29.54
C LEU A 117 -13.13 8.87 -28.58
N THR A 118 -12.86 9.71 -27.58
CA THR A 118 -11.84 9.42 -26.56
C THR A 118 -12.22 8.17 -25.75
N LEU A 119 -13.49 8.04 -25.36
CA LEU A 119 -13.98 6.85 -24.66
C LEU A 119 -13.87 5.58 -25.52
N ALA A 120 -14.17 5.66 -26.82
CA ALA A 120 -14.00 4.55 -27.76
C ALA A 120 -12.53 4.15 -27.92
N GLN A 121 -11.61 5.12 -27.96
CA GLN A 121 -10.16 4.87 -28.00
C GLN A 121 -9.67 4.21 -26.70
N GLU A 122 -10.03 4.74 -25.54
CA GLU A 122 -9.65 4.18 -24.24
C GLU A 122 -10.21 2.77 -24.03
N SER A 123 -11.46 2.52 -24.42
CA SER A 123 -12.07 1.18 -24.36
C SER A 123 -11.37 0.18 -25.29
N ALA A 124 -10.94 0.59 -26.48
CA ALA A 124 -10.18 -0.25 -27.39
C ALA A 124 -8.76 -0.54 -26.85
N GLU A 125 -8.11 0.44 -26.23
CA GLU A 125 -6.79 0.26 -25.60
C GLU A 125 -6.87 -0.66 -24.39
N THR A 126 -7.86 -0.49 -23.52
CA THR A 126 -8.09 -1.38 -22.37
C THR A 126 -8.40 -2.80 -22.80
N ALA A 127 -9.20 -2.99 -23.86
CA ALA A 127 -9.45 -4.31 -24.45
C ALA A 127 -8.16 -4.95 -24.98
N ARG A 128 -7.32 -4.20 -25.71
CA ARG A 128 -6.02 -4.69 -26.20
C ARG A 128 -5.09 -5.10 -25.07
N LEU A 129 -4.98 -4.29 -24.01
CA LEU A 129 -4.17 -4.63 -22.84
C LEU A 129 -4.72 -5.87 -22.12
N ALA A 130 -6.04 -6.00 -22.02
CA ALA A 130 -6.69 -7.17 -21.47
C ALA A 130 -6.37 -8.43 -22.29
N GLU A 131 -6.44 -8.36 -23.62
CA GLU A 131 -6.08 -9.45 -24.54
C GLU A 131 -4.61 -9.85 -24.41
N LEU A 132 -3.69 -8.89 -24.37
CA LEU A 132 -2.26 -9.16 -24.16
C LEU A 132 -2.03 -9.86 -22.81
N SER A 133 -2.72 -9.41 -21.76
CA SER A 133 -2.64 -10.04 -20.44
C SER A 133 -3.21 -11.45 -20.43
N ALA A 134 -4.32 -11.70 -21.15
CA ALA A 134 -4.96 -12.99 -21.28
C ALA A 134 -4.09 -13.96 -22.08
N ASN A 135 -3.50 -13.50 -23.18
CA ASN A 135 -2.56 -14.27 -24.00
C ASN A 135 -1.32 -14.65 -23.19
N ARG A 136 -0.77 -13.71 -22.39
CA ARG A 136 0.34 -14.02 -21.47
C ARG A 136 -0.05 -15.05 -20.40
N LYS A 137 -1.29 -14.99 -19.89
CA LYS A 137 -1.80 -15.99 -18.93
C LYS A 137 -1.95 -17.36 -19.58
N ARG A 138 -2.51 -17.42 -20.80
CA ARG A 138 -2.64 -18.66 -21.59
C ARG A 138 -1.28 -19.28 -21.89
N ALA A 139 -0.34 -18.49 -22.41
CA ALA A 139 1.01 -18.97 -22.70
C ALA A 139 1.72 -19.54 -21.46
N ARG A 140 1.59 -18.90 -20.30
CA ARG A 140 2.11 -19.44 -19.02
C ARG A 140 1.41 -20.71 -18.57
N ALA A 141 0.11 -20.83 -18.83
CA ALA A 141 -0.65 -22.02 -18.48
C ALA A 141 -0.25 -23.20 -19.38
N GLU A 142 -0.12 -22.97 -20.69
CA GLU A 142 0.36 -23.96 -21.66
C GLU A 142 1.81 -24.37 -21.38
N GLU A 143 2.69 -23.42 -21.04
CA GLU A 143 4.07 -23.73 -20.64
C GLU A 143 4.08 -24.60 -19.37
N LYS A 144 3.26 -24.26 -18.38
CA LYS A 144 3.12 -25.06 -17.16
C LYS A 144 2.56 -26.45 -17.46
N GLU A 145 1.59 -26.57 -18.35
CA GLU A 145 1.00 -27.85 -18.76
C GLU A 145 2.02 -28.71 -19.48
N ARG A 146 2.79 -28.16 -20.43
CA ARG A 146 3.90 -28.86 -21.09
C ARG A 146 4.97 -29.30 -20.10
N MET A 147 5.30 -28.46 -19.12
CA MET A 147 6.26 -28.81 -18.07
C MET A 147 5.71 -29.91 -17.17
N ASP A 148 4.43 -29.87 -16.82
CA ASP A 148 3.79 -30.91 -16.00
C ASP A 148 3.63 -32.23 -16.79
N GLU A 149 3.45 -32.18 -18.11
CA GLU A 149 3.46 -33.35 -19.00
C GLU A 149 4.87 -33.97 -19.13
N MET A 150 5.91 -33.16 -19.21
CA MET A 150 7.31 -33.61 -19.27
C MET A 150 7.84 -34.11 -17.92
N LEU A 151 7.44 -33.49 -16.81
CA LEU A 151 7.93 -33.79 -15.45
C LEU A 151 7.12 -34.88 -14.74
N GLY A 152 5.98 -35.29 -15.29
CA GLY A 152 5.08 -36.24 -14.67
C GLY A 152 4.38 -35.71 -13.41
N PRO A 153 3.51 -36.51 -12.78
CA PRO A 153 2.77 -36.09 -11.59
C PRO A 153 3.75 -35.74 -10.46
N LYS A 154 3.69 -34.48 -10.02
CA LYS A 154 4.53 -33.96 -8.93
C LYS A 154 4.47 -34.90 -7.73
N PRO A 155 5.59 -35.16 -7.02
CA PRO A 155 5.57 -35.96 -5.81
C PRO A 155 4.76 -35.24 -4.73
N ILE A 156 3.49 -35.59 -4.59
CA ILE A 156 2.60 -35.06 -3.55
C ILE A 156 2.99 -35.77 -2.25
N GLY A 157 3.98 -35.23 -1.55
CA GLY A 157 4.52 -35.80 -0.30
C GLY A 157 5.37 -34.83 0.51
N ARG A 158 5.89 -35.30 1.66
CA ARG A 158 6.80 -34.54 2.55
C ARG A 158 8.10 -34.15 1.82
N GLU A 159 8.55 -34.99 0.90
CA GLU A 159 9.73 -34.75 0.07
C GLU A 159 9.48 -33.61 -0.94
N GLY A 160 8.34 -33.60 -1.63
CA GLY A 160 7.97 -32.49 -2.51
C GLY A 160 7.79 -31.16 -1.77
N GLN A 161 7.34 -31.18 -0.51
CA GLN A 161 7.28 -29.96 0.31
C GLN A 161 8.68 -29.46 0.74
N LEU A 162 9.62 -30.36 1.01
CA LEU A 162 11.01 -30.01 1.33
C LEU A 162 11.75 -29.50 0.10
N GLU A 163 11.52 -30.10 -1.06
CA GLU A 163 12.06 -29.66 -2.35
C GLU A 163 11.51 -28.29 -2.74
N LYS A 164 10.19 -28.06 -2.60
CA LYS A 164 9.59 -26.73 -2.78
C LYS A 164 10.19 -25.69 -1.84
N LYS A 165 10.47 -26.05 -0.58
CA LYS A 165 11.15 -25.17 0.38
C LYS A 165 12.61 -24.92 0.00
N ARG A 166 13.29 -25.90 -0.60
CA ARG A 166 14.68 -25.77 -1.08
C ARG A 166 14.74 -24.87 -2.31
N ALA A 167 13.89 -25.12 -3.32
CA ALA A 167 13.76 -24.29 -4.51
C ALA A 167 13.40 -22.84 -4.17
N ARG A 168 12.51 -22.62 -3.18
CA ARG A 168 12.23 -21.26 -2.69
C ARG A 168 13.45 -20.62 -2.06
N ARG A 169 14.18 -21.34 -1.19
CA ARG A 169 15.41 -20.82 -0.56
C ARG A 169 16.51 -20.55 -1.58
N GLU A 170 16.61 -21.36 -2.63
CA GLU A 170 17.56 -21.20 -3.72
C GLU A 170 17.21 -20.01 -4.60
N ASN A 171 15.93 -19.80 -4.92
CA ASN A 171 15.48 -18.61 -5.63
C ASN A 171 15.65 -17.34 -4.78
N ASP A 172 15.34 -17.39 -3.49
CA ASP A 172 15.59 -16.29 -2.54
C ASP A 172 17.11 -15.99 -2.44
N ARG A 173 17.97 -17.00 -2.56
CA ARG A 173 19.43 -16.84 -2.60
C ARG A 173 19.89 -16.27 -3.93
N ALA A 174 19.44 -16.82 -5.05
CA ALA A 174 19.79 -16.36 -6.40
C ALA A 174 19.36 -14.90 -6.63
N THR A 175 18.18 -14.50 -6.15
CA THR A 175 17.73 -13.10 -6.22
C THR A 175 18.53 -12.17 -5.33
N ARG A 176 19.02 -12.65 -4.18
CA ARG A 176 19.93 -11.89 -3.32
C ARG A 176 21.30 -11.74 -3.98
N ASP A 177 21.87 -12.83 -4.48
CA ASP A 177 23.19 -12.82 -5.10
C ASP A 177 23.17 -12.01 -6.42
N GLN A 178 22.12 -12.13 -7.26
CA GLN A 178 21.89 -11.24 -8.41
C GLN A 178 21.75 -9.77 -8.01
N LYS A 179 21.14 -9.48 -6.86
CA LYS A 179 21.01 -8.12 -6.36
C LYS A 179 22.36 -7.60 -5.86
N ASP A 180 23.15 -8.43 -5.21
CA ASP A 180 24.49 -8.08 -4.72
C ASP A 180 25.44 -7.86 -5.91
N ASP A 181 25.36 -8.68 -6.97
CA ASP A 181 26.10 -8.50 -8.22
C ASP A 181 25.64 -7.25 -8.98
N ALA A 182 24.32 -6.99 -9.02
CA ALA A 182 23.76 -5.78 -9.64
C ALA A 182 24.04 -4.51 -8.83
N ILE A 183 24.42 -4.59 -7.55
CA ILE A 183 24.82 -3.42 -6.75
C ILE A 183 26.24 -2.94 -7.12
N GLY A 184 27.07 -3.80 -7.71
CA GLY A 184 28.44 -3.45 -8.12
C GLY A 184 28.55 -2.66 -9.43
N ASP A 185 27.53 -2.66 -10.29
CA ASP A 185 27.60 -2.13 -11.66
C ASP A 185 26.81 -0.82 -11.86
N TRP A 186 26.45 -0.13 -10.76
CA TRP A 186 25.90 1.21 -10.86
C TRP A 186 27.04 2.20 -11.06
N ASP A 187 26.99 2.94 -12.16
CA ASP A 187 27.90 4.05 -12.46
C ASP A 187 28.10 4.94 -11.21
N GLU A 188 29.36 5.09 -10.77
CA GLU A 188 29.73 5.80 -9.53
C GLU A 188 29.17 7.23 -9.51
N GLY A 189 28.98 7.86 -10.67
CA GLY A 189 28.33 9.16 -10.80
C GLY A 189 26.86 9.16 -10.40
N VAL A 190 26.13 8.09 -10.69
CA VAL A 190 24.70 7.91 -10.34
C VAL A 190 24.53 7.50 -8.87
N LEU A 191 25.52 6.79 -8.31
CA LEU A 191 25.58 6.39 -6.91
C LEU A 191 25.96 7.55 -5.99
N MET A 192 26.93 8.39 -6.39
CA MET A 192 27.38 9.56 -5.62
C MET A 192 26.56 10.83 -5.88
N GLY A 193 25.52 10.76 -6.71
CA GLY A 193 24.66 11.91 -7.02
C GLY A 193 25.39 13.01 -7.80
N SER A 194 26.46 12.65 -8.50
CA SER A 194 27.26 13.51 -9.37
C SER A 194 26.78 13.51 -10.82
N GLY A 195 25.71 12.79 -11.15
CA GLY A 195 25.06 12.83 -12.47
C GLY A 195 24.14 14.05 -12.60
N ASP A 196 24.07 14.61 -13.80
CA ASP A 196 23.33 15.82 -14.19
C ASP A 196 21.98 15.98 -13.47
N ALA A 197 21.68 17.22 -13.02
CA ALA A 197 20.51 17.55 -12.18
C ALA A 197 19.16 17.08 -12.74
N ASP A 198 19.05 16.95 -14.06
CA ASP A 198 17.84 16.48 -14.76
C ASP A 198 17.60 14.96 -14.55
N SER A 199 18.66 14.17 -14.40
CA SER A 199 18.57 12.73 -14.17
C SER A 199 17.97 12.39 -12.79
N PHE A 200 18.19 13.26 -11.79
CA PHE A 200 17.68 13.08 -10.44
C PHE A 200 16.17 13.34 -10.37
N GLN A 201 15.69 14.42 -11.00
CA GLN A 201 14.26 14.71 -11.08
C GLN A 201 13.51 13.63 -11.88
N ALA A 202 14.07 13.17 -12.99
CA ALA A 202 13.51 12.06 -13.77
C ALA A 202 13.43 10.76 -12.94
N ARG A 203 14.44 10.48 -12.10
CA ARG A 203 14.46 9.30 -11.22
C ARG A 203 13.46 9.40 -10.07
N ILE A 204 13.25 10.60 -9.50
CA ILE A 204 12.19 10.84 -8.52
C ILE A 204 10.82 10.64 -9.17
N ALA A 205 10.59 11.20 -10.35
CA ALA A 205 9.33 11.05 -11.08
C ALA A 205 9.05 9.58 -11.43
N GLN A 206 10.07 8.81 -11.84
CA GLN A 206 9.94 7.36 -12.06
C GLN A 206 9.60 6.62 -10.77
N ARG A 207 10.26 6.95 -9.66
CA ARG A 207 10.00 6.34 -8.35
C ARG A 207 8.56 6.62 -7.91
N ASP A 208 8.12 7.86 -8.03
CA ASP A 208 6.80 8.28 -7.58
C ASP A 208 5.70 7.71 -8.51
N ALA A 209 5.94 7.61 -9.81
CA ALA A 209 5.07 6.90 -10.75
C ALA A 209 5.00 5.39 -10.48
N ALA A 210 6.12 4.75 -10.13
CA ALA A 210 6.15 3.35 -9.73
C ALA A 210 5.39 3.12 -8.42
N ARG A 211 5.53 4.03 -7.46
CA ARG A 211 4.82 4.00 -6.18
C ARG A 211 3.32 4.17 -6.37
N LYS A 212 2.89 5.14 -7.20
CA LYS A 212 1.48 5.35 -7.55
C LYS A 212 0.87 4.10 -8.20
N ARG A 213 1.55 3.49 -9.18
CA ARG A 213 1.09 2.23 -9.80
C ARG A 213 1.02 1.07 -8.81
N ALA A 214 1.93 1.00 -7.85
CA ALA A 214 1.91 -0.04 -6.82
C ALA A 214 0.75 0.18 -5.82
N GLU A 215 0.47 1.43 -5.47
CA GLU A 215 -0.66 1.81 -4.61
C GLU A 215 -2.00 1.56 -5.31
N GLU A 216 -2.13 1.91 -6.59
CA GLU A 216 -3.31 1.60 -7.41
C GLU A 216 -3.57 0.09 -7.48
N LYS A 217 -2.55 -0.72 -7.79
CA LYS A 217 -2.68 -2.19 -7.79
C LYS A 217 -3.07 -2.76 -6.43
N LYS A 218 -2.55 -2.18 -5.35
CA LYS A 218 -2.91 -2.59 -3.99
C LYS A 218 -4.34 -2.17 -3.62
N GLY A 219 -4.79 -1.01 -4.11
CA GLY A 219 -6.17 -0.55 -4.00
C GLY A 219 -7.13 -1.50 -4.70
N ILE A 220 -6.87 -1.81 -5.97
CA ILE A 220 -7.68 -2.74 -6.78
C ILE A 220 -7.76 -4.12 -6.11
N ASN A 221 -6.63 -4.71 -5.72
CA ASN A 221 -6.63 -6.00 -5.03
C ASN A 221 -7.38 -5.98 -3.69
N ARG A 222 -7.37 -4.84 -2.98
CA ARG A 222 -8.11 -4.69 -1.71
C ARG A 222 -9.60 -4.58 -1.97
N GLU A 223 -9.98 -3.86 -3.02
CA GLU A 223 -11.37 -3.69 -3.45
C GLU A 223 -11.95 -5.01 -3.95
N GLU A 224 -11.27 -5.71 -4.86
CA GLU A 224 -11.65 -7.05 -5.34
C GLU A 224 -11.79 -8.06 -4.19
N ARG A 225 -10.90 -8.00 -3.20
CA ARG A 225 -11.02 -8.88 -2.02
C ARG A 225 -12.21 -8.49 -1.14
N SER A 226 -12.53 -7.20 -1.03
CA SER A 226 -13.66 -6.73 -0.25
C SER A 226 -15.00 -7.06 -0.91
N THR A 227 -15.10 -6.97 -2.24
CA THR A 227 -16.29 -7.36 -2.99
C THR A 227 -16.52 -8.86 -2.92
N ALA A 228 -15.47 -9.67 -3.10
CA ALA A 228 -15.56 -11.13 -2.96
C ALA A 228 -16.00 -11.57 -1.54
N ILE A 229 -15.58 -10.85 -0.50
CA ILE A 229 -16.03 -11.11 0.87
C ILE A 229 -17.50 -10.72 1.06
N ARG A 230 -17.94 -9.58 0.49
CA ARG A 230 -19.33 -9.13 0.56
C ARG A 230 -20.27 -10.10 -0.17
N GLU A 231 -19.93 -10.47 -1.40
CA GLU A 231 -20.68 -11.48 -2.19
C GLU A 231 -20.82 -12.80 -1.43
N ARG A 232 -19.74 -13.24 -0.76
CA ARG A 232 -19.79 -14.46 0.07
C ARG A 232 -20.69 -14.30 1.30
N GLN A 233 -20.74 -13.12 1.91
CA GLN A 233 -21.64 -12.84 3.03
C GLN A 233 -23.10 -12.78 2.58
N ASP A 234 -23.37 -12.14 1.43
CA ASP A 234 -24.72 -12.05 0.89
C ASP A 234 -25.25 -13.42 0.47
N ALA A 235 -24.41 -14.26 -0.15
CA ALA A 235 -24.76 -15.65 -0.45
C ALA A 235 -25.05 -16.49 0.82
N MET A 236 -24.42 -16.19 1.97
CA MET A 236 -24.77 -16.83 3.24
C MET A 236 -26.09 -16.30 3.80
N ARG A 237 -26.31 -14.98 3.76
CA ARG A 237 -27.58 -14.36 4.20
C ARG A 237 -28.78 -14.85 3.39
N GLU A 238 -28.63 -15.06 2.08
CA GLU A 238 -29.68 -15.61 1.21
C GLU A 238 -30.03 -17.05 1.60
N LYS A 239 -29.02 -17.88 1.90
CA LYS A 239 -29.25 -19.25 2.41
C LYS A 239 -29.94 -19.24 3.76
N ASP A 240 -29.52 -18.36 4.67
CA ASP A 240 -30.14 -18.22 5.99
C ASP A 240 -31.59 -17.71 5.88
N LYS A 241 -31.86 -16.81 4.93
CA LYS A 241 -33.23 -16.34 4.66
C LYS A 241 -34.10 -17.45 4.09
N ALA A 242 -33.59 -18.21 3.10
CA ALA A 242 -34.32 -19.33 2.52
C ALA A 242 -34.64 -20.42 3.56
N THR A 243 -33.70 -20.72 4.45
CA THR A 243 -33.93 -21.67 5.55
C THR A 243 -34.93 -21.13 6.57
N MET A 244 -34.86 -19.83 6.93
CA MET A 244 -35.88 -19.20 7.78
C MET A 244 -37.27 -19.22 7.14
N GLU A 245 -37.39 -18.98 5.83
CA GLU A 245 -38.67 -19.03 5.12
C GLU A 245 -39.23 -20.45 5.08
N MET A 246 -38.39 -21.46 4.85
CA MET A 246 -38.79 -22.87 4.94
C MET A 246 -39.28 -23.22 6.35
N LEU A 247 -38.54 -22.81 7.39
CA LEU A 247 -38.92 -23.04 8.78
C LEU A 247 -40.21 -22.31 9.16
N LYS A 248 -40.41 -21.08 8.70
CA LYS A 248 -41.66 -20.32 8.90
C LYS A 248 -42.85 -21.01 8.22
N LYS A 249 -42.67 -21.58 7.02
CA LYS A 249 -43.72 -22.36 6.35
C LYS A 249 -44.08 -23.61 7.17
N MET A 250 -43.08 -24.40 7.57
CA MET A 250 -43.31 -25.58 8.41
C MET A 250 -43.95 -25.25 9.76
N ALA A 251 -43.57 -24.13 10.39
CA ALA A 251 -44.16 -23.68 11.64
C ALA A 251 -45.62 -23.25 11.44
N LYS A 252 -45.92 -22.54 10.35
CA LYS A 252 -47.30 -22.15 10.00
C LYS A 252 -48.19 -23.37 9.73
N ASP A 253 -47.67 -24.39 9.06
CA ASP A 253 -48.43 -25.62 8.79
C ASP A 253 -48.66 -26.48 10.05
N ARG A 254 -47.83 -26.33 11.10
CA ARG A 254 -47.94 -27.10 12.35
C ARG A 254 -48.65 -26.37 13.49
N PHE A 255 -48.59 -25.04 13.53
CA PHE A 255 -49.04 -24.24 14.66
C PHE A 255 -49.99 -23.09 14.28
N GLY A 256 -50.35 -22.96 13.00
CA GLY A 256 -51.37 -22.02 12.50
C GLY A 256 -52.58 -22.76 11.96
#